data_AF-A0A3P7CZ00-F1
#
_entry.id   AF-A0A3P7CZ00-F1
#
_cell.length_a   1.000
_cell.length_b   1.000
_cell.length_c   1.000
_cell.angle_alpha   90.00
_cell.angle_beta   90.00
_cell.angle_gamma   90.00
#
_symmetry.space_group_name_H-M   'P 1'
#
loop_
_entity.id
_entity.type
_entity.pdbx_description
1 polymer ?
#
loop_
_entity_poly.entity_id
_entity_poly.type
_entity_poly.pdbx_seq_one_letter_code
_entity_poly.pdbx_strand_id
1 'polypeptide(L)'
;MLINETHLERCSDKGDQLQLVRTEEQDSADLLGTIGPALLETESVAIVLINESKYGCITAEKVGDDFCLIFSKFPEKMPEFVPDFSTLISGPEEQGDALHFTAVQGVAPSYGPVVQSWVREHGFNMDFQKMMRLLRKLPDRPHIFYQEVNRFRKYALAIGMDHVLHEAARIIREEIGPLNAMAQKHGAYVATAFVMENPRDTPEIAQL
;
A
#
# COMPACT_ATOMS: atom_id res chain seq x y z
N MET A 1 22.11 6.79 35.44
CA MET A 1 22.78 8.03 35.88
C MET A 1 21.81 9.16 35.61
N LEU A 2 21.39 9.87 36.65
CA LEU A 2 20.32 10.86 36.63
C LEU A 2 20.73 12.09 35.80
N ILE A 3 19.93 12.45 34.79
CA ILE A 3 20.05 13.75 34.13
C ILE A 3 18.88 14.59 34.66
N ASN A 4 19.24 15.64 35.40
CA ASN A 4 18.34 16.55 36.10
C ASN A 4 17.41 17.30 35.14
N GLU A 5 16.16 17.46 35.57
CA GLU A 5 15.21 18.41 35.01
C GLU A 5 15.74 19.85 35.12
N THR A 6 15.91 20.52 33.99
CA THR A 6 15.95 21.99 33.94
C THR A 6 14.98 22.49 32.87
N HIS A 7 13.87 23.06 33.35
CA HIS A 7 13.01 24.07 32.72
C HIS A 7 13.05 24.19 31.19
N LEU A 8 12.05 23.59 30.53
CA LEU A 8 11.70 23.88 29.13
C LEU A 8 10.69 25.04 29.09
N GLU A 9 11.17 26.28 29.22
CA GLU A 9 10.41 27.45 28.80
C GLU A 9 10.38 27.54 27.27
N ARG A 10 9.20 27.79 26.72
CA ARG A 10 8.99 28.05 25.28
C ARG A 10 9.80 29.27 24.82
N CYS A 11 10.52 29.14 23.71
CA CYS A 11 10.90 30.26 22.84
C CYS A 11 10.99 29.72 21.40
N SER A 12 10.07 30.07 20.50
CA SER A 12 10.02 31.33 19.72
C SER A 12 11.24 31.51 18.81
N ASP A 13 11.06 31.05 17.58
CA ASP A 13 11.54 31.61 16.30
C ASP A 13 12.77 32.53 16.40
N LYS A 14 13.97 31.94 16.34
CA LYS A 14 15.23 32.56 15.91
C LYS A 14 16.36 31.51 15.86
N GLY A 15 16.67 31.06 14.64
CA GLY A 15 17.94 30.43 14.25
C GLY A 15 18.52 29.39 15.20
N ASP A 16 18.15 28.13 15.01
CA ASP A 16 18.74 26.97 15.70
C ASP A 16 20.26 26.88 15.40
N GLN A 17 21.07 27.50 16.26
CA GLN A 17 22.42 26.99 16.48
C GLN A 17 22.26 25.72 17.32
N LEU A 18 22.36 24.56 16.67
CA LEU A 18 22.47 23.26 17.32
C LEU A 18 23.57 23.36 18.40
N GLN A 19 23.19 23.26 19.67
CA GLN A 19 24.15 23.20 20.78
C GLN A 19 24.88 21.85 20.69
N LEU A 20 26.01 21.85 19.98
CA LEU A 20 26.90 20.71 19.91
C LEU A 20 27.63 20.58 21.25
N VAL A 21 27.19 19.65 22.10
CA VAL A 21 27.92 19.30 23.32
C VAL A 21 29.15 18.50 22.92
N ARG A 22 30.32 19.13 22.95
CA ARG A 22 31.61 18.46 22.82
C ARG A 22 31.97 17.83 24.15
N THR A 23 31.89 16.50 24.24
CA THR A 23 32.56 15.75 25.30
C THR A 23 34.05 15.68 24.95
N GLU A 24 34.92 16.17 25.84
CA GLU A 24 36.37 16.05 25.69
C GLU A 24 36.77 14.57 25.67
N GLU A 25 37.77 14.24 24.82
CA GLU A 25 38.37 12.91 24.58
C GLU A 25 37.49 11.71 24.97
N GLN A 26 36.59 11.31 24.07
CA GLN A 26 35.87 10.04 24.21
C GLN A 26 36.87 8.90 24.00
N ASP A 27 37.21 8.21 25.08
CA ASP A 27 38.03 7.02 25.00
C ASP A 27 37.25 5.94 24.25
N SER A 28 37.91 5.02 23.54
CA SER A 28 37.23 3.94 22.80
C SER A 28 36.34 3.03 23.67
N ALA A 29 36.44 3.17 25.01
CA ALA A 29 35.62 2.52 26.02
C ALA A 29 34.33 3.29 26.39
N ASP A 30 34.17 4.54 25.93
CA ASP A 30 32.96 5.34 26.15
C ASP A 30 31.84 4.94 25.19
N LEU A 31 30.65 4.69 25.75
CA LEU A 31 29.47 4.26 25.00
C LEU A 31 29.16 5.16 23.79
N LEU A 32 29.34 6.48 23.94
CA LEU A 32 29.12 7.46 22.87
C LEU A 32 30.22 7.39 21.79
N GLY A 33 31.46 7.09 22.20
CA GLY A 33 32.59 6.85 21.32
C GLY A 33 32.42 5.58 20.47
N THR A 34 31.73 4.56 21.01
CA THR A 34 31.45 3.30 20.31
C THR A 34 30.21 3.38 19.42
N ILE A 35 29.12 4.02 19.88
CA ILE A 35 27.84 3.99 19.16
C ILE A 35 27.88 4.76 17.84
N GLY A 36 28.61 5.88 17.78
CA GLY A 36 28.68 6.70 16.57
C GLY A 36 29.26 5.95 15.36
N PRO A 37 30.48 5.40 15.47
CA PRO A 37 31.08 4.59 14.41
C PRO A 37 30.22 3.38 14.05
N ALA A 38 29.63 2.70 15.04
CA ALA A 38 28.77 1.55 14.80
C ALA A 38 27.51 1.92 13.97
N LEU A 39 26.84 3.04 14.28
CA LEU A 39 25.68 3.51 13.52
C LEU A 39 26.06 3.92 12.09
N LEU A 40 27.24 4.53 11.89
CA LEU A 40 27.75 4.88 10.57
C LEU A 40 28.09 3.64 9.74
N GLU A 41 28.78 2.66 10.32
CA GLU A 41 29.22 1.43 9.64
C GLU A 41 28.04 0.54 9.24
N THR A 42 27.03 0.44 10.11
CA THR A 42 25.84 -0.39 9.90
C THR A 42 24.70 0.34 9.17
N GLU A 43 24.92 1.59 8.75
CA GLU A 43 23.91 2.47 8.15
C GLU A 43 22.58 2.48 8.94
N SER A 44 22.68 2.40 10.27
CA SER A 44 21.56 2.16 11.17
C SER A 44 21.24 3.36 12.05
N VAL A 45 20.09 3.29 12.70
CA VAL A 45 19.58 4.33 13.59
C VAL A 45 19.19 3.70 14.92
N ALA A 46 19.55 4.35 16.03
CA ALA A 46 19.14 3.89 17.36
C ALA A 46 17.79 4.50 17.73
N ILE A 47 16.77 3.67 17.89
CA ILE A 47 15.46 4.10 18.41
C ILE A 47 15.56 4.24 19.93
N VAL A 48 15.08 5.37 20.45
CA VAL A 48 15.19 5.70 21.88
C VAL A 48 13.83 6.06 22.47
N LEU A 49 13.59 5.59 23.69
CA LEU A 49 12.42 5.97 24.49
C LEU A 49 12.74 7.25 25.26
N ILE A 50 12.02 8.33 24.97
CA ILE A 50 12.19 9.65 25.60
C ILE A 50 11.38 9.73 26.90
N ASN A 51 10.14 9.24 26.87
CA ASN A 51 9.25 9.15 28.04
C ASN A 51 8.25 7.98 27.84
N GLU A 52 7.30 7.79 28.76
CA GLU A 52 6.36 6.65 28.80
C GLU A 52 5.61 6.32 27.48
N SER A 53 5.61 7.20 26.49
CA SER A 53 5.03 6.90 25.17
C SER A 53 5.63 7.69 24.00
N LYS A 54 6.78 8.36 24.19
CA LYS A 54 7.41 9.17 23.13
C LYS A 54 8.74 8.57 22.78
N TYR A 55 8.92 8.37 21.49
CA TYR A 55 10.15 7.85 20.92
C TYR A 55 10.90 8.95 20.17
N GLY A 56 12.19 8.76 20.03
CA GLY A 56 13.05 9.51 19.14
C GLY A 56 14.04 8.57 18.48
N CYS A 57 14.98 9.16 17.77
CA CYS A 57 16.12 8.46 17.23
C CYS A 57 17.43 9.18 17.51
N ILE A 58 18.49 8.40 17.61
CA ILE A 58 19.87 8.89 17.57
C ILE A 58 20.47 8.42 16.24
N THR A 59 20.95 9.37 15.46
CA THR A 59 21.70 9.15 14.23
C THR A 59 23.14 9.63 14.43
N ALA A 60 24.07 9.07 13.65
CA ALA A 60 25.44 9.54 13.59
C ALA A 60 25.69 10.20 12.23
N GLU A 61 26.39 11.33 12.22
CA GLU A 61 26.82 12.01 11.00
C GLU A 61 28.33 12.21 11.03
N LYS A 62 29.01 11.95 9.91
CA LYS A 62 30.45 12.13 9.77
C LYS A 62 30.74 13.61 9.51
N VAL A 63 31.62 14.20 10.33
CA VAL A 63 32.03 15.61 10.24
C VAL A 63 33.54 15.68 10.10
N GLY A 64 34.03 15.64 8.86
CA GLY A 64 35.46 15.55 8.58
C GLY A 64 36.03 14.18 8.98
N ASP A 65 37.02 14.17 9.86
CA ASP A 65 37.61 12.95 10.43
C ASP A 65 36.88 12.50 11.72
N ASP A 66 36.02 13.35 12.28
CA ASP A 66 35.22 13.08 13.46
C ASP A 66 33.77 12.68 13.09
N PHE A 67 32.96 12.40 14.11
CA PHE A 67 31.52 12.22 13.98
C PHE A 67 30.77 13.02 15.05
N CYS A 68 29.49 13.27 14.82
CA CYS A 68 28.57 13.77 15.83
C CYS A 68 27.35 12.86 15.95
N LEU A 69 26.78 12.82 17.15
CA LEU A 69 25.50 12.18 17.40
C LEU A 69 24.40 13.24 17.39
N ILE A 70 23.33 12.94 16.66
CA ILE A 70 22.18 13.82 16.50
C ILE A 70 20.98 13.10 17.10
N PHE A 71 20.37 13.71 18.11
CA PHE A 71 19.12 13.24 18.67
C PHE A 71 17.95 13.98 18.01
N SER A 72 17.03 13.21 17.41
CA SER A 72 15.82 13.72 16.77
C SER A 72 14.58 13.12 17.42
N LYS A 73 13.61 13.98 17.76
CA LYS A 73 12.32 13.53 18.27
C LYS A 73 11.39 13.17 17.11
N PHE A 74 10.69 12.05 17.22
CA PHE A 74 9.65 11.70 16.25
C PHE A 74 8.41 12.61 16.35
N PRO A 75 7.65 12.81 15.26
CA PRO A 75 6.42 13.57 15.29
C PRO A 75 5.40 12.94 16.25
N GLU A 76 4.52 13.75 16.84
CA GLU A 76 3.49 13.26 17.77
C GLU A 76 2.51 12.29 17.10
N LYS A 77 2.25 12.50 15.81
CA LYS A 77 1.51 11.58 14.96
C LYS A 77 2.48 10.94 13.97
N MET A 78 2.78 9.67 14.18
CA MET A 78 3.61 8.89 13.26
C MET A 78 2.87 8.62 11.95
N PRO A 79 3.58 8.55 10.81
CA PRO A 79 3.02 8.05 9.57
C PRO A 79 2.54 6.60 9.73
N GLU A 80 1.44 6.25 9.05
CA GLU A 80 0.78 4.93 9.18
C GLU A 80 1.64 3.73 8.75
N PHE A 81 2.70 4.01 8.01
CA PHE A 81 3.64 2.99 7.52
C PHE A 81 4.75 2.67 8.53
N VAL A 82 4.90 3.51 9.58
CA VAL A 82 5.84 3.25 10.66
C VAL A 82 5.15 2.39 11.72
N PRO A 83 5.75 1.26 12.12
CA PRO A 83 5.17 0.40 13.15
C PRO A 83 5.11 1.10 14.50
N ASP A 84 4.23 0.60 15.37
CA ASP A 84 4.18 1.03 16.76
C ASP A 84 5.46 0.56 17.48
N PHE A 85 6.32 1.52 17.84
CA PHE A 85 7.59 1.22 18.50
C PHE A 85 7.44 0.55 19.87
N SER A 86 6.25 0.61 20.50
CA SER A 86 5.97 -0.14 21.73
C SER A 86 5.92 -1.66 21.52
N THR A 87 5.78 -2.12 20.27
CA THR A 87 5.71 -3.53 19.91
C THR A 87 7.06 -4.12 19.47
N LEU A 88 8.11 -3.30 19.45
CA LEU A 88 9.45 -3.76 19.07
C LEU A 88 9.97 -4.80 20.07
N ILE A 89 10.47 -5.91 19.52
CA ILE A 89 11.12 -6.97 20.27
C ILE A 89 12.57 -7.10 19.81
N SER A 90 13.48 -7.38 20.74
CA SER A 90 14.84 -7.76 20.39
C SER A 90 14.84 -9.18 19.83
N GLY A 91 15.48 -9.39 18.67
CA GLY A 91 15.67 -10.70 18.09
C GLY A 91 16.99 -10.77 17.33
N PRO A 92 17.54 -11.97 17.10
CA PRO A 92 18.71 -12.12 16.25
C PRO A 92 18.35 -11.74 14.81
N GLU A 93 19.32 -11.16 14.10
CA GLU A 93 19.14 -10.62 12.74
C GLU A 93 18.60 -11.68 11.76
N GLU A 94 18.96 -12.95 11.96
CA GLU A 94 18.54 -14.10 11.14
C GLU A 94 17.05 -14.48 11.29
N GLN A 95 16.35 -13.96 12.30
CA GLN A 95 14.91 -14.19 12.54
C GLN A 95 14.05 -12.95 12.27
N GLY A 96 14.67 -11.83 11.88
CA GLY A 96 13.95 -10.65 11.44
C GLY A 96 13.51 -10.81 9.99
N ASP A 97 12.20 -11.01 9.76
CA ASP A 97 11.64 -10.70 8.44
C ASP A 97 11.94 -9.23 8.12
N ALA A 98 12.23 -8.94 6.84
CA ALA A 98 12.48 -7.57 6.40
C ALA A 98 11.36 -6.63 6.90
N LEU A 99 11.74 -5.56 7.59
CA LEU A 99 10.79 -4.57 8.10
C LEU A 99 10.07 -3.92 6.91
N HIS A 100 8.87 -4.41 6.60
CA HIS A 100 8.03 -3.88 5.54
C HIS A 100 7.30 -2.63 6.04
N PHE A 101 8.01 -1.51 6.05
CA PHE A 101 7.47 -0.17 6.31
C PHE A 101 6.54 0.36 5.20
N THR A 102 5.93 -0.49 4.38
CA THR A 102 5.26 -0.06 3.13
C THR A 102 3.78 -0.43 3.04
N ALA A 103 3.28 -1.29 3.93
CA ALA A 103 1.86 -1.61 3.96
C ALA A 103 1.21 -0.91 5.16
N VAL A 104 0.42 0.12 4.87
CA VAL A 104 -0.57 0.67 5.80
C VAL A 104 -1.42 -0.49 6.32
N GLN A 105 -1.13 -0.97 7.53
CA GLN A 105 -1.97 -1.92 8.28
C GLN A 105 -2.47 -3.14 7.47
N GLY A 106 -1.65 -3.67 6.55
CA GLY A 106 -2.00 -4.82 5.72
C GLY A 106 -3.05 -4.58 4.62
N VAL A 107 -3.53 -3.35 4.42
CA VAL A 107 -4.44 -3.01 3.32
C VAL A 107 -3.63 -2.40 2.18
N ALA A 108 -3.64 -3.06 1.02
CA ALA A 108 -3.02 -2.49 -0.16
C ALA A 108 -3.72 -1.18 -0.53
N PRO A 109 -2.98 -0.07 -0.70
CA PRO A 109 -3.57 1.21 -1.08
C PRO A 109 -4.32 1.09 -2.41
N SER A 110 -5.27 1.97 -2.73
CA SER A 110 -6.10 1.84 -3.96
C SER A 110 -5.32 1.82 -5.29
N TYR A 111 -4.05 2.26 -5.29
CA TYR A 111 -3.14 2.15 -6.43
C TYR A 111 -2.37 0.80 -6.49
N GLY A 112 -2.53 -0.05 -5.48
CA GLY A 112 -1.94 -1.38 -5.34
C GLY A 112 -2.76 -2.50 -5.99
N PRO A 113 -4.01 -2.78 -5.57
CA PRO A 113 -4.86 -3.73 -6.27
C PRO A 113 -5.44 -3.09 -7.54
N VAL A 114 -5.84 -3.93 -8.50
CA VAL A 114 -6.56 -3.50 -9.71
C VAL A 114 -7.94 -2.97 -9.29
N VAL A 115 -8.02 -1.66 -9.00
CA VAL A 115 -9.29 -0.99 -8.70
C VAL A 115 -10.00 -0.67 -10.00
N GLN A 116 -11.20 -1.20 -10.17
CA GLN A 116 -12.09 -0.83 -11.26
C GLN A 116 -12.78 0.50 -10.94
N SER A 117 -12.84 1.37 -11.93
CA SER A 117 -13.52 2.67 -11.84
C SER A 117 -14.21 2.99 -13.16
N TRP A 118 -15.54 3.01 -13.15
CA TRP A 118 -16.36 3.40 -14.31
C TRP A 118 -16.90 4.82 -14.18
N VAL A 119 -16.23 5.68 -13.39
CA VAL A 119 -16.56 7.11 -13.25
C VAL A 119 -16.40 7.85 -14.59
N ARG A 120 -15.42 7.43 -15.39
CA ARG A 120 -15.21 7.92 -16.76
C ARG A 120 -15.44 6.80 -17.75
N GLU A 121 -15.96 7.15 -18.92
CA GLU A 121 -16.19 6.21 -20.03
C GLU A 121 -14.92 5.40 -20.39
N HIS A 122 -13.75 6.03 -20.28
CA HIS A 122 -12.47 5.37 -20.54
C HIS A 122 -12.25 4.11 -19.69
N GLY A 123 -12.57 4.15 -18.40
CA GLY A 123 -12.39 3.00 -17.50
C GLY A 123 -13.32 1.84 -17.85
N PHE A 124 -14.58 2.16 -18.17
CA PHE A 124 -15.55 1.19 -18.66
C PHE A 124 -15.08 0.55 -19.98
N ASN A 125 -14.72 1.36 -20.97
CA ASN A 125 -14.26 0.91 -22.27
C ASN A 125 -13.01 0.03 -22.15
N MET A 126 -12.06 0.37 -21.28
CA MET A 126 -10.87 -0.45 -21.05
C MET A 126 -11.22 -1.85 -20.54
N ASP A 127 -12.09 -1.95 -19.54
CA ASP A 127 -12.51 -3.23 -18.96
C ASP A 127 -13.29 -4.08 -19.99
N PHE A 128 -14.24 -3.46 -20.70
CA PHE A 128 -15.02 -4.15 -21.73
C PHE A 128 -14.13 -4.63 -22.88
N GLN A 129 -13.22 -3.78 -23.37
CA GLN A 129 -12.28 -4.15 -24.43
C GLN A 129 -11.30 -5.24 -23.98
N LYS A 130 -10.87 -5.25 -22.71
CA LYS A 130 -10.01 -6.30 -22.16
C LYS A 130 -10.73 -7.66 -22.18
N MET A 131 -12.00 -7.70 -21.75
CA MET A 131 -12.84 -8.89 -21.84
C MET A 131 -12.98 -9.38 -23.29
N MET A 132 -13.32 -8.49 -24.23
CA MET A 132 -13.46 -8.84 -25.64
C MET A 132 -12.15 -9.30 -26.29
N ARG A 133 -11.01 -8.69 -25.95
CA ARG A 133 -9.68 -9.14 -26.42
C ARG A 133 -9.36 -10.56 -25.95
N LEU A 134 -9.71 -10.90 -24.72
CA LEU A 134 -9.50 -12.25 -24.19
C LEU A 134 -10.43 -13.28 -24.82
N LEU A 135 -11.68 -12.90 -25.09
CA LEU A 135 -12.62 -13.74 -25.84
C LEU A 135 -12.06 -14.12 -27.22
N ARG A 136 -11.52 -13.15 -27.95
CA ARG A 136 -10.90 -13.37 -29.28
C ARG A 136 -9.64 -14.25 -29.24
N LYS A 137 -8.97 -14.33 -28.09
CA LYS A 137 -7.75 -15.14 -27.89
C LYS A 137 -8.03 -16.57 -27.41
N LEU A 138 -9.29 -16.98 -27.25
CA LEU A 138 -9.58 -18.37 -26.92
C LEU A 138 -9.11 -19.29 -28.05
N PRO A 139 -8.49 -20.45 -27.75
CA PRO A 139 -8.43 -21.12 -26.45
C PRO A 139 -7.19 -20.83 -25.58
N ASP A 140 -6.37 -19.81 -25.86
CA ASP A 140 -5.05 -19.64 -25.21
C ASP A 140 -5.10 -19.55 -23.67
N ARG A 141 -6.00 -18.72 -23.14
CA ARG A 141 -6.08 -18.42 -21.68
C ARG A 141 -7.52 -18.31 -21.18
N PRO A 142 -8.29 -19.42 -21.13
CA PRO A 142 -9.69 -19.41 -20.73
C PRO A 142 -9.88 -18.97 -19.27
N HIS A 143 -8.95 -19.31 -18.37
CA HIS A 143 -9.04 -18.90 -16.97
C HIS A 143 -9.00 -17.37 -16.81
N ILE A 144 -8.12 -16.67 -17.55
CA ILE A 144 -8.04 -15.20 -17.51
C ILE A 144 -9.31 -14.58 -18.10
N PHE A 145 -9.84 -15.14 -19.19
CA PHE A 145 -11.10 -14.67 -19.76
C PHE A 145 -12.23 -14.69 -18.71
N TYR A 146 -12.42 -15.81 -18.02
CA TYR A 146 -13.48 -15.92 -17.01
C TYR A 146 -13.21 -15.08 -15.75
N GLN A 147 -11.94 -14.88 -15.36
CA GLN A 147 -11.61 -13.94 -14.28
C GLN A 147 -12.05 -12.52 -14.64
N GLU A 148 -11.81 -12.07 -15.87
CA GLU A 148 -12.22 -10.75 -16.34
C GLU A 148 -13.74 -10.62 -16.49
N VAL A 149 -14.42 -11.64 -17.02
CA VAL A 149 -15.89 -11.68 -17.11
C VAL A 149 -16.52 -11.55 -15.72
N ASN A 150 -16.04 -12.33 -14.75
CA ASN A 150 -16.53 -12.27 -13.38
C ASN A 150 -16.20 -10.94 -12.71
N ARG A 151 -15.04 -10.35 -13.00
CA ARG A 151 -14.66 -9.04 -12.47
C ARG A 151 -15.60 -7.95 -13.01
N PHE A 152 -15.80 -7.90 -14.33
CA PHE A 152 -16.73 -6.98 -15.00
C PHE A 152 -18.15 -7.11 -14.44
N ARG A 153 -18.65 -8.35 -14.34
CA ARG A 153 -19.97 -8.68 -13.77
C ARG A 153 -20.15 -8.19 -12.34
N LYS A 154 -19.23 -8.58 -11.44
CA LYS A 154 -19.32 -8.21 -10.01
C LYS A 154 -19.34 -6.71 -9.82
N TYR A 155 -18.54 -5.97 -10.59
CA TYR A 155 -18.50 -4.53 -10.51
C TYR A 155 -19.78 -3.87 -11.01
N ALA A 156 -20.30 -4.30 -12.17
CA ALA A 156 -21.58 -3.81 -12.69
C ALA A 156 -22.72 -3.98 -11.68
N LEU A 157 -22.81 -5.14 -11.04
CA LEU A 157 -23.82 -5.40 -10.01
C LEU A 157 -23.60 -4.57 -8.75
N ALA A 158 -22.35 -4.42 -8.29
CA ALA A 158 -22.03 -3.66 -7.08
C ALA A 158 -22.41 -2.18 -7.18
N ILE A 159 -22.30 -1.59 -8.37
CA ILE A 159 -22.65 -0.18 -8.63
C ILE A 159 -24.08 0.01 -9.17
N GLY A 160 -24.89 -1.06 -9.28
CA GLY A 160 -26.28 -1.00 -9.75
C GLY A 160 -26.43 -0.71 -11.26
N MET A 161 -25.42 -1.04 -12.08
CA MET A 161 -25.41 -0.89 -13.53
C MET A 161 -25.69 -2.23 -14.25
N ASP A 162 -26.73 -2.95 -13.85
CA ASP A 162 -27.17 -4.23 -14.44
C ASP A 162 -27.54 -4.13 -15.93
N HIS A 163 -28.05 -2.98 -16.40
CA HIS A 163 -28.35 -2.73 -17.81
C HIS A 163 -27.11 -2.87 -18.72
N VAL A 164 -25.91 -2.58 -18.19
CA VAL A 164 -24.65 -2.71 -18.93
C VAL A 164 -24.36 -4.17 -19.28
N LEU A 165 -24.78 -5.12 -18.44
CA LEU A 165 -24.60 -6.55 -18.72
C LEU A 165 -25.44 -6.98 -19.92
N HIS A 166 -26.64 -6.42 -20.09
CA HIS A 166 -27.51 -6.68 -21.24
C HIS A 166 -26.90 -6.13 -22.52
N GLU A 167 -26.39 -4.90 -22.46
CA GLU A 167 -25.77 -4.28 -23.62
C GLU A 167 -24.47 -4.99 -24.01
N ALA A 168 -23.67 -5.41 -23.01
CA ALA A 168 -22.51 -6.27 -23.22
C ALA A 168 -22.92 -7.61 -23.87
N ALA A 169 -23.99 -8.25 -23.42
CA ALA A 169 -24.50 -9.49 -24.00
C ALA A 169 -24.94 -9.32 -25.46
N ARG A 170 -25.61 -8.20 -25.79
CA ARG A 170 -26.00 -7.85 -27.16
C ARG A 170 -24.77 -7.72 -28.05
N ILE A 171 -23.79 -6.91 -27.64
CA ILE A 171 -22.55 -6.69 -28.40
C ILE A 171 -21.77 -8.00 -28.56
N ILE A 172 -21.66 -8.83 -27.52
CA ILE A 172 -20.98 -10.12 -27.61
C ILE A 172 -21.64 -11.01 -28.67
N ARG A 173 -22.98 -11.08 -28.73
CA ARG A 173 -23.69 -11.90 -29.72
C ARG A 173 -23.45 -11.42 -31.15
N GLU A 174 -23.33 -10.12 -31.37
CA GLU A 174 -23.03 -9.53 -32.67
C GLU A 174 -21.58 -9.80 -33.09
N GLU A 175 -20.65 -9.72 -32.14
CA GLU A 175 -19.20 -9.78 -32.40
C GLU A 175 -18.61 -11.19 -32.46
N ILE A 176 -19.32 -12.22 -31.98
CA ILE A 176 -18.78 -13.59 -31.94
C ILE A 176 -18.82 -14.32 -33.28
N GLY A 177 -19.67 -13.90 -34.23
CA GLY A 177 -19.83 -14.53 -35.54
C GLY A 177 -18.51 -14.82 -36.29
N PRO A 178 -17.59 -13.85 -36.44
CA PRO A 178 -16.30 -14.06 -37.12
C PRO A 178 -15.23 -14.78 -36.29
N LEU A 179 -15.50 -15.11 -35.02
CA LEU A 179 -14.51 -15.75 -34.15
C LEU A 179 -14.46 -17.27 -34.35
N ASN A 180 -13.44 -17.92 -33.78
CA ASN A 180 -13.37 -19.38 -33.82
C ASN A 180 -14.50 -20.04 -33.01
N ALA A 181 -14.78 -21.33 -33.28
CA ALA A 181 -15.90 -22.06 -32.67
C ALA A 181 -15.85 -22.09 -31.13
N MET A 182 -14.65 -22.09 -30.53
CA MET A 182 -14.50 -22.04 -29.08
C MET A 182 -14.93 -20.67 -28.54
N ALA A 183 -14.40 -19.59 -29.12
CA ALA A 183 -14.78 -18.23 -28.77
C ALA A 183 -16.29 -17.98 -28.96
N GLN A 184 -16.89 -18.52 -30.03
CA GLN A 184 -18.34 -18.48 -30.24
C GLN A 184 -19.10 -19.15 -29.09
N LYS A 185 -18.73 -20.39 -28.74
CA LYS A 185 -19.38 -21.15 -27.65
C LYS A 185 -19.28 -20.41 -26.31
N HIS A 186 -18.08 -19.95 -25.96
CA HIS A 186 -17.83 -19.25 -24.70
C HIS A 186 -18.48 -17.87 -24.66
N GLY A 187 -18.47 -17.12 -25.77
CA GLY A 187 -19.15 -15.84 -25.88
C GLY A 187 -20.68 -15.97 -25.76
N ALA A 188 -21.28 -16.96 -26.43
CA ALA A 188 -22.72 -17.25 -26.31
C ALA A 188 -23.12 -17.64 -24.88
N TYR A 189 -22.28 -18.43 -24.21
CA TYR A 189 -22.48 -18.78 -22.80
C TYR A 189 -22.46 -17.53 -21.89
N VAL A 190 -21.45 -16.67 -22.03
CA VAL A 190 -21.34 -15.43 -21.23
C VAL A 190 -22.49 -14.47 -21.51
N ALA A 191 -22.88 -14.29 -22.78
CA ALA A 191 -24.01 -13.44 -23.14
C ALA A 191 -25.33 -13.96 -22.54
N THR A 192 -25.52 -15.28 -22.48
CA THR A 192 -26.67 -15.87 -21.80
C THR A 192 -26.64 -15.62 -20.30
N ALA A 193 -25.48 -15.82 -19.65
CA ALA A 193 -25.31 -15.58 -18.23
C ALA A 193 -25.60 -14.12 -17.84
N PHE A 194 -25.08 -13.15 -18.61
CA PHE A 194 -25.30 -11.73 -18.36
C PHE A 194 -26.78 -11.30 -18.43
N VAL A 195 -27.59 -11.97 -19.25
CA VAL A 195 -29.03 -11.68 -19.36
C VAL A 195 -29.81 -12.32 -18.21
N MET A 196 -29.43 -13.52 -17.78
CA MET A 196 -30.15 -14.25 -16.72
C MET A 196 -30.01 -13.62 -15.33
N GLU A 197 -29.01 -12.75 -15.14
CA GLU A 197 -28.62 -12.24 -13.82
C GLU A 197 -29.23 -10.87 -13.50
N ASN A 198 -30.31 -10.47 -14.17
CA ASN A 198 -31.03 -9.24 -13.88
C ASN A 198 -31.91 -9.37 -12.63
N PRO A 199 -31.57 -8.74 -11.49
CA PRO A 199 -32.45 -8.73 -10.32
C PRO A 199 -33.76 -7.96 -10.56
N ARG A 200 -33.86 -7.13 -11.61
CA ARG A 200 -35.09 -6.39 -11.94
C ARG A 200 -36.12 -7.22 -12.72
N ASP A 201 -35.70 -8.33 -13.32
CA ASP A 201 -36.62 -9.26 -14.01
C ASP A 201 -37.12 -10.37 -13.09
N THR A 202 -36.65 -10.41 -11.84
CA THR A 202 -37.28 -11.23 -10.79
C THR A 202 -38.63 -10.59 -10.42
N PRO A 203 -39.76 -11.30 -10.54
CA PRO A 203 -41.11 -10.75 -10.37
C PRO A 203 -41.42 -10.21 -8.97
N GLU A 204 -40.53 -10.37 -8.00
CA GLU A 204 -40.70 -9.94 -6.61
C GLU A 204 -40.34 -8.46 -6.35
N ILE A 205 -39.53 -7.81 -7.21
CA ILE A 205 -39.10 -6.42 -6.98
C ILE A 205 -40.05 -5.38 -7.63
N ALA A 206 -40.91 -5.80 -8.56
CA ALA A 206 -41.87 -4.92 -9.22
C ALA A 206 -43.11 -4.57 -8.38
N GLN A 207 -43.18 -5.00 -7.11
CA GLN A 207 -44.33 -4.80 -6.21
C GLN A 207 -43.98 -4.05 -4.91
N LEU A 208 -42.80 -3.44 -4.81
CA LEU A 208 -42.45 -2.48 -3.74
C LEU A 208 -42.34 -1.07 -4.32
#